data_AF-A0A2R4JUR5-F1
#
_entry.id   AF-A0A2R4JUR5-F1
#
_cell.length_a   1.000
_cell.length_b   1.000
_cell.length_c   1.000
_cell.angle_alpha   90.00
_cell.angle_beta   90.00
_cell.angle_gamma   90.00
#
_symmetry.space_group_name_H-M   'P 1'
#
loop_
_entity.id
_entity.type
_entity.pdbx_description
1 polymer ?
#
loop_
_entity_poly.entity_id
_entity_poly.type
_entity_poly.pdbx_seq_one_letter_code
_entity_poly.pdbx_strand_id
1 'polypeptide(L)' 'MSVGRSYTRTGHIDVACGQLTFIDCTGLSALLAAAHAAKAGGSELRLRAVPHSLARLLRLTCTGGAFTIEQP' A
#
# COMPACT_ATOMS: atom_id res chain seq x y z
N MET A 1 -35.14 5.67 16.44
CA MET A 1 -34.55 4.57 15.64
C MET A 1 -33.24 5.06 15.04
N SER A 2 -32.12 4.81 15.71
CA SER A 2 -30.78 5.15 15.22
C SER A 2 -30.27 4.01 14.33
N VAL A 3 -30.18 4.26 13.02
CA VAL A 3 -29.46 3.38 12.09
C VAL A 3 -27.99 3.45 12.46
N GLY A 4 -27.52 2.46 13.22
CA GLY A 4 -26.10 2.24 13.48
C GLY A 4 -25.42 1.92 12.16
N ARG A 5 -24.68 2.89 11.62
CA ARG A 5 -23.84 2.70 10.45
C ARG A 5 -22.72 1.74 10.86
N SER A 6 -22.80 0.47 10.43
CA SER A 6 -21.73 -0.51 10.64
C SER A 6 -20.51 -0.08 9.82
N TYR A 7 -19.64 0.74 10.40
CA TYR A 7 -18.30 0.98 9.85
C TYR A 7 -17.50 -0.29 10.09
N THR A 8 -17.39 -1.16 9.08
CA THR A 8 -16.32 -2.16 9.06
C THR A 8 -15.01 -1.38 9.11
N ARG A 9 -14.35 -1.40 10.27
CA ARG A 9 -13.05 -0.75 10.43
C ARG A 9 -12.03 -1.61 9.68
N THR A 10 -11.84 -1.33 8.41
CA THR A 10 -10.76 -1.93 7.61
C THR A 10 -9.44 -1.62 8.32
N GLY A 11 -8.69 -2.66 8.67
CA GLY A 11 -7.37 -2.48 9.26
C GLY A 11 -6.41 -1.88 8.24
N HIS A 12 -5.33 -1.24 8.69
CA HIS A 12 -4.29 -0.75 7.78
C HIS A 12 -2.92 -1.16 8.28
N ILE A 13 -2.02 -1.48 7.36
CA ILE A 13 -0.62 -1.81 7.61
C ILE A 13 0.22 -0.75 6.90
N ASP A 14 0.96 0.04 7.67
CA ASP A 14 1.80 1.11 7.14
C ASP A 14 3.23 0.61 6.87
N VAL A 15 3.71 0.83 5.65
CA VAL A 15 5.10 0.58 5.24
C VAL A 15 5.78 1.92 5.00
N ALA A 16 6.75 2.25 5.85
CA ALA A 16 7.54 3.47 5.71
C ALA A 16 8.63 3.30 4.64
N CYS A 17 8.48 3.97 3.50
CA CYS A 17 9.40 3.90 2.37
C CYS A 17 10.45 5.04 2.37
N GLY A 18 10.44 5.93 3.36
CA GLY A 18 11.25 7.16 3.35
C GLY A 18 12.77 6.95 3.32
N GLN A 19 13.25 5.75 3.68
CA GLN A 19 14.67 5.37 3.63
C GLN A 19 14.96 4.34 2.52
N LEU A 20 13.98 4.03 1.67
CA LEU A 20 14.14 3.09 0.57
C LEU A 20 14.95 3.73 -0.56
N THR A 21 16.21 3.33 -0.68
CA THR A 21 17.13 3.87 -1.71
C THR A 21 17.02 3.13 -3.04
N PHE A 22 16.60 1.86 -3.03
CA PHE A 22 16.48 1.01 -4.21
C PHE A 22 15.38 -0.04 -4.04
N ILE A 23 14.77 -0.43 -5.15
CA ILE A 23 13.83 -1.56 -5.25
C ILE A 23 13.89 -2.15 -6.66
N ASP A 24 13.97 -3.47 -6.75
CA ASP A 24 13.95 -4.22 -8.00
C ASP A 24 12.59 -4.91 -8.22
N CYS A 25 12.51 -5.75 -9.25
CA CYS A 25 11.32 -6.54 -9.54
C CYS A 25 10.94 -7.47 -8.37
N THR A 26 11.91 -8.04 -7.67
CA THR A 26 11.68 -8.92 -6.51
C THR A 26 11.03 -8.13 -5.37
N GLY A 27 11.57 -6.96 -5.04
CA GLY A 27 11.01 -6.07 -4.02
C GLY A 27 9.59 -5.62 -4.40
N LEU A 28 9.35 -5.30 -5.67
CA LEU A 28 8.00 -4.95 -6.14
C LEU A 28 7.03 -6.14 -5.99
N SER A 29 7.43 -7.35 -6.39
CA SER A 29 6.62 -8.55 -6.23
C SER A 29 6.31 -8.84 -4.77
N ALA A 30 7.27 -8.62 -3.86
CA ALA A 30 7.06 -8.78 -2.42
C ALA A 30 6.03 -7.76 -1.87
N LEU A 31 6.10 -6.49 -2.29
CA LEU A 31 5.12 -5.48 -1.91
C LEU A 31 3.71 -5.84 -2.42
N LEU A 32 3.60 -6.32 -3.65
CA LEU A 32 2.33 -6.77 -4.20
C LEU A 32 1.77 -7.96 -3.43
N ALA A 33 2.59 -8.97 -3.13
CA ALA A 33 2.19 -10.12 -2.32
C ALA A 33 1.70 -9.68 -0.93
N ALA A 34 2.40 -8.72 -0.29
CA ALA A 34 1.97 -8.15 0.99
C ALA A 34 0.63 -7.41 0.88
N ALA A 35 0.40 -6.63 -0.17
CA ALA A 35 -0.88 -5.95 -0.41
C ALA A 35 -2.03 -6.96 -0.62
N HIS A 36 -1.78 -8.02 -1.37
CA HIS A 36 -2.74 -9.11 -1.55
C HIS A 36 -3.06 -9.83 -0.24
N ALA A 37 -2.04 -10.14 0.58
CA ALA A 37 -2.23 -10.77 1.88
C ALA A 37 -3.01 -9.87 2.86
N ALA A 38 -2.67 -8.57 2.91
CA ALA A 38 -3.39 -7.59 3.71
C ALA A 38 -4.88 -7.55 3.32
N LYS A 39 -5.17 -7.47 2.02
CA LYS A 39 -6.53 -7.45 1.49
C LYS A 39 -7.30 -8.73 1.82
N ALA A 40 -6.66 -9.89 1.68
CA ALA A 40 -7.26 -11.17 2.05
C ALA A 40 -7.60 -11.24 3.56
N GLY A 41 -6.82 -10.56 4.40
CA GLY A 41 -7.06 -10.39 5.83
C GLY A 41 -8.00 -9.24 6.21
N GLY A 42 -8.66 -8.59 5.25
CA GLY A 42 -9.58 -7.48 5.52
C GLY A 42 -8.89 -6.17 5.93
N SER A 43 -7.61 -6.01 5.57
CA SER A 43 -6.81 -4.81 5.79
C SER A 43 -6.29 -4.23 4.48
N GLU A 44 -5.82 -2.99 4.48
CA GLU A 44 -5.12 -2.39 3.34
C GLU A 44 -3.64 -2.17 3.66
N LEU A 45 -2.79 -2.31 2.64
CA LEU A 45 -1.38 -1.92 2.74
C LEU A 45 -1.22 -0.46 2.30
N ARG A 46 -0.65 0.36 3.18
CA ARG A 46 -0.37 1.77 2.96
C ARG A 46 1.12 1.99 2.79
N LEU A 47 1.50 2.72 1.75
CA LEU A 47 2.88 3.15 1.55
C LEU A 47 3.04 4.59 2.02
N ARG A 48 3.91 4.82 3.01
CA ARG A 48 4.21 6.14 3.58
C ARG A 48 5.54 6.66 3.08
N ALA A 49 5.65 7.97 2.88
CA ALA A 49 6.90 8.64 2.48
C ALA A 49 7.54 7.99 1.23
N VAL A 50 6.71 7.73 0.21
CA VAL A 50 7.12 7.03 -1.02
C VAL A 50 8.15 7.87 -1.80
N PRO A 51 9.38 7.38 -2.00
CA PRO A 51 10.37 8.07 -2.81
C PRO A 51 9.92 8.23 -4.26
N HIS A 52 10.36 9.30 -4.93
CA HIS A 52 10.02 9.55 -6.34
C HIS A 52 10.37 8.38 -7.28
N SER A 53 11.47 7.68 -7.01
CA SER A 53 11.87 6.49 -7.77
C SER A 53 10.83 5.37 -7.67
N LEU A 54 10.37 5.05 -6.45
CA LEU A 54 9.32 4.06 -6.21
C LEU A 54 7.98 4.52 -6.81
N ALA A 55 7.57 5.78 -6.59
CA ALA A 55 6.34 6.32 -7.17
C ALA A 55 6.34 6.25 -8.71
N ARG A 56 7.48 6.57 -9.35
CA ARG A 56 7.65 6.45 -10.79
C ARG A 56 7.56 4.99 -11.24
N LEU A 57 8.21 4.08 -10.53
CA LEU A 57 8.18 2.65 -10.84
C LEU A 57 6.74 2.13 -10.78
N LEU A 58 6.00 2.38 -9.69
CA LEU A 58 4.60 1.96 -9.53
C LEU A 58 3.68 2.47 -10.65
N ARG A 59 3.94 3.69 -11.14
CA ARG A 59 3.20 4.27 -12.26
C ARG A 59 3.55 3.58 -13.58
N LEU A 60 4.84 3.34 -13.84
CA LEU A 60 5.28 2.71 -15.09
C LEU A 60 4.85 1.25 -15.19
N THR A 61 4.77 0.54 -14.06
CA THR A 61 4.32 -0.85 -13.99
C THR A 61 2.80 -0.98 -13.81
N CYS A 62 2.07 0.14 -13.72
CA CYS A 62 0.62 0.17 -13.44
C CYS A 62 0.21 -0.57 -12.16
N THR A 63 1.12 -0.67 -11.17
CA THR A 63 0.89 -1.38 -9.90
C THR A 63 0.47 -0.47 -8.75
N GLY A 64 0.45 0.85 -8.96
CA GLY A 64 0.08 1.82 -7.92
C GLY A 64 -1.30 1.60 -7.30
N GLY A 65 -2.26 1.06 -8.06
CA GLY A 65 -3.62 0.78 -7.56
C GLY A 65 -3.71 -0.36 -6.55
N ALA A 66 -2.63 -1.12 -6.33
CA ALA A 66 -2.57 -2.14 -5.28
C ALA A 66 -2.34 -1.55 -3.88
N PHE A 67 -1.96 -0.27 -3.79
CA PHE A 67 -1.55 0.38 -2.56
C PHE A 67 -2.35 1.66 -2.31
N THR A 68 -2.64 1.94 -1.04
CA THR A 68 -3.01 3.29 -0.62
C THR A 68 -1.71 4.07 -0.41
N ILE A 69 -1.46 5.10 -1.23
CA ILE A 69 -0.25 5.92 -1.12
C ILE A 69 -0.60 7.16 -0.31
N GLU A 70 -0.03 7.28 0.89
CA GLU A 70 -0.15 8.52 1.67
C GLU A 70 1.06 9.40 1.37
N GLN A 71 0.76 10.55 0.76
CA GLN A 71 1.74 11.62 0.60
C GLN A 71 2.01 12.27 1.96
N PRO A 72 3.23 12.76 2.20
CA PRO A 72 3.50 13.61 3.36
C PRO A 72 2.65 14.88 3.36
#